data_AF-A0A182WI23-F1
#
_entry.id   AF-A0A182WI23-F1
#
_cell.length_a   1.000
_cell.length_b   1.000
_cell.length_c   1.000
_cell.angle_alpha   90.00
_cell.angle_beta   90.00
_cell.angle_gamma   90.00
#
_symmetry.space_group_name_H-M   'P 1'
#
loop_
_entity.id
_entity.type
_entity.pdbx_description
1 polymer ?
#
loop_
_entity_poly.entity_id
_entity_poly.type
_entity_poly.pdbx_seq_one_letter_code
_entity_poly.pdbx_strand_id
1 'polypeptide(L)'
;MANFFAIARLLLFVALISMLTGGCLVQAQAADGEEQEPEIECNRLNESYDACGSGCGDLTCQNVRRNDVQCGRQCQEGCFCNRGYVRSRSGSCIPSYTCATFGRHNSYTMKIQTSLLAIFLAVAFLLTVLLDQTSAQEDPEEPEPIVCTDPNEVYDDCGPICGDRTCANQRRNDFICRRACLYGCFCKGGYVRNKSRKCIPSYMCSSLG
;
A
#
# COMPACT_ATOMS: atom_id res chain seq x y z
N MET A 1 -21.44 -29.84 80.14
CA MET A 1 -20.29 -29.07 79.58
C MET A 1 -19.86 -29.54 78.19
N ALA A 2 -20.14 -30.77 77.73
CA ALA A 2 -19.76 -31.26 76.39
C ALA A 2 -20.51 -30.60 75.21
N ASN A 3 -21.77 -30.21 75.39
CA ASN A 3 -22.59 -29.60 74.32
C ASN A 3 -22.14 -28.17 73.96
N PHE A 4 -21.53 -27.44 74.88
CA PHE A 4 -21.09 -26.07 74.64
C PHE A 4 -19.87 -26.03 73.69
N PHE A 5 -18.94 -26.96 73.85
CA PHE A 5 -17.77 -27.09 72.97
C PHE A 5 -18.14 -27.54 71.56
N ALA A 6 -19.17 -28.39 71.41
CA ALA A 6 -19.67 -28.81 70.10
C ALA A 6 -20.33 -27.65 69.34
N ILE A 7 -21.13 -26.84 70.03
CA ILE A 7 -21.77 -25.65 69.45
C ILE A 7 -20.72 -24.60 69.07
N ALA A 8 -19.73 -24.36 69.94
CA ALA A 8 -18.65 -23.42 69.65
C ALA A 8 -17.83 -23.82 68.40
N ARG A 9 -17.56 -25.12 68.22
CA ARG A 9 -16.89 -25.65 67.03
C ARG A 9 -17.75 -25.54 65.77
N LEU A 10 -19.06 -25.80 65.88
CA LEU A 10 -20.00 -25.65 64.78
C LEU A 10 -20.11 -24.20 64.31
N LEU A 11 -20.17 -23.25 65.24
CA LEU A 11 -20.23 -21.82 64.92
C LEU A 11 -18.94 -21.32 64.27
N LEU A 12 -17.77 -21.80 64.71
CA LEU A 12 -16.49 -21.52 64.06
C LEU A 12 -16.43 -22.09 62.64
N PHE A 13 -16.93 -23.31 62.42
CA PHE A 13 -16.99 -23.91 61.09
C PHE A 13 -17.93 -23.14 60.16
N VAL A 14 -19.12 -22.75 60.64
CA VAL A 14 -20.08 -21.96 59.87
C VAL A 14 -19.51 -20.59 59.52
N ALA A 15 -18.78 -19.94 60.45
CA ALA A 15 -18.09 -18.68 60.21
C ALA A 15 -16.94 -18.80 59.19
N LEU A 16 -16.18 -19.89 59.21
CA LEU A 16 -15.14 -20.15 58.21
C LEU A 16 -15.74 -20.43 56.83
N ILE A 17 -16.84 -21.18 56.75
CA ILE A 17 -17.55 -21.46 55.50
C ILE A 17 -18.17 -20.17 54.94
N SER A 18 -18.75 -19.31 55.78
CA SER A 18 -19.30 -18.02 55.34
C SER A 18 -18.22 -17.03 54.93
N MET A 19 -17.00 -17.11 55.46
CA MET A 19 -15.86 -16.35 54.93
C MET A 19 -15.32 -16.91 53.61
N LEU A 20 -15.40 -18.22 53.39
CA LEU A 20 -15.02 -18.86 52.12
C LEU A 20 -16.06 -18.63 51.01
N THR A 21 -17.35 -18.53 51.33
CA THR A 21 -18.43 -18.25 50.36
C THR A 21 -18.77 -16.76 50.24
N GLY A 22 -18.42 -15.95 51.25
CA GLY A 22 -18.53 -14.49 51.25
C GLY A 22 -17.35 -13.77 50.59
N GLY A 23 -16.33 -14.50 50.15
CA GLY A 23 -15.17 -13.98 49.42
C GLY A 23 -15.44 -13.51 47.99
N CYS A 24 -16.70 -13.49 47.54
CA CYS A 24 -17.12 -12.81 46.31
C CYS A 24 -17.78 -11.46 46.61
N LEU A 25 -17.20 -10.66 47.52
CA LEU A 25 -17.36 -9.22 47.41
C LEU A 25 -16.53 -8.77 46.22
N VAL A 26 -17.24 -8.75 45.09
CA VAL A 26 -16.98 -7.99 43.88
C VAL A 26 -16.07 -6.80 44.20
N GLN A 27 -14.77 -6.97 43.97
CA GLN A 27 -13.99 -5.84 43.55
C GLN A 27 -14.52 -5.52 42.16
N ALA A 28 -15.45 -4.57 42.11
CA ALA A 28 -15.63 -3.74 40.93
C ALA A 28 -14.33 -2.94 40.82
N GLN A 29 -13.28 -3.59 40.33
CA GLN A 29 -12.23 -2.88 39.66
C GLN A 29 -12.96 -2.19 38.51
N ALA A 30 -13.02 -0.85 38.57
CA ALA A 30 -13.12 -0.09 37.35
C ALA A 30 -11.93 -0.58 36.51
N ALA A 31 -12.19 -1.57 35.65
CA ALA A 31 -11.36 -1.76 34.50
C ALA A 31 -11.51 -0.45 33.75
N ASP A 32 -10.50 0.40 33.88
CA ASP A 32 -10.22 1.40 32.86
C ASP A 32 -10.04 0.58 31.59
N GLY A 33 -11.15 0.33 30.92
CA GLY A 33 -11.19 -0.25 29.59
C GLY A 33 -10.55 0.81 28.72
N GLU A 34 -9.24 0.73 28.58
CA GLU A 34 -8.58 1.27 27.42
C GLU A 34 -9.22 0.54 26.25
N GLU A 35 -10.18 1.21 25.63
CA GLU A 35 -10.84 0.79 24.40
C GLU A 35 -9.72 0.69 23.38
N GLN A 36 -9.13 -0.50 23.27
CA GLN A 36 -8.02 -0.75 22.38
C GLN A 36 -8.57 -0.66 20.96
N GLU A 37 -8.51 0.56 20.43
CA GLU A 37 -8.89 0.89 19.08
C GLU A 37 -8.10 -0.06 18.17
N PRO A 38 -8.79 -0.87 17.33
CA PRO A 38 -8.11 -1.86 16.52
C PRO A 38 -7.13 -1.13 15.59
N GLU A 39 -5.83 -1.34 15.79
CA GLU A 39 -4.80 -0.84 14.88
C GLU A 39 -5.04 -1.48 13.50
N ILE A 40 -5.52 -0.69 12.54
CA ILE A 40 -5.81 -1.14 11.19
C ILE A 40 -4.48 -1.38 10.46
N GLU A 41 -4.04 -2.63 10.44
CA GLU A 41 -2.80 -3.04 9.79
C GLU A 41 -3.02 -3.46 8.32
N CYS A 42 -2.41 -2.72 7.40
CA CYS A 42 -2.51 -2.96 5.96
C CYS A 42 -1.47 -3.98 5.49
N ASN A 43 -1.91 -5.23 5.40
CA ASN A 43 -1.03 -6.38 5.15
C ASN A 43 -0.78 -6.69 3.65
N ARG A 44 -1.45 -6.01 2.72
CA ARG A 44 -1.24 -6.27 1.28
C ARG A 44 -0.13 -5.35 0.74
N LEU A 45 0.56 -5.85 -0.27
CA LEU A 45 1.57 -5.05 -0.99
C LEU A 45 0.91 -3.86 -1.70
N ASN A 46 1.61 -2.73 -1.63
CA ASN A 46 1.22 -1.47 -2.28
C ASN A 46 -0.11 -0.88 -1.80
N GLU A 47 -0.48 -1.10 -0.54
CA GLU A 47 -1.50 -0.30 0.16
C GLU A 47 -0.92 0.33 1.42
N SER A 48 -1.48 1.47 1.82
CA SER A 48 -1.16 2.18 3.04
C SER A 48 -2.44 2.50 3.80
N TYR A 49 -2.35 2.53 5.13
CA TYR A 49 -3.45 3.01 5.95
C TYR A 49 -3.66 4.51 5.73
N ASP A 50 -4.92 4.90 5.56
CA ASP A 50 -5.36 6.29 5.52
C ASP A 50 -6.59 6.44 6.42
N ALA A 51 -6.48 7.31 7.43
CA ALA A 51 -7.60 7.63 8.33
C ALA A 51 -8.70 8.44 7.63
N CYS A 52 -8.42 9.03 6.47
CA CYS A 52 -9.37 9.83 5.71
C CYS A 52 -9.06 9.73 4.21
N GLY A 53 -9.15 8.51 3.67
CA GLY A 53 -8.94 8.22 2.27
C GLY A 53 -10.12 8.58 1.36
N SER A 54 -10.08 8.07 0.13
CA SER A 54 -11.09 8.36 -0.90
C SER A 54 -12.49 7.92 -0.47
N GLY A 55 -13.48 8.82 -0.54
CA GLY A 55 -14.88 8.54 -0.16
C GLY A 55 -15.61 7.51 -1.04
N CYS A 56 -14.98 7.07 -2.12
CA CYS A 56 -15.46 6.02 -3.02
C CYS A 56 -14.53 4.79 -3.05
N GLY A 57 -13.53 4.73 -2.18
CA GLY A 57 -12.51 3.68 -2.19
C GLY A 57 -11.42 3.89 -3.24
N ASP A 58 -10.64 2.84 -3.46
CA ASP A 58 -9.62 2.77 -4.49
C ASP A 58 -10.20 2.78 -5.90
N LEU A 59 -9.45 3.38 -6.84
CA LEU A 59 -9.71 3.21 -8.26
C LEU A 59 -9.48 1.74 -8.66
N THR A 60 -10.16 1.32 -9.72
CA THR A 60 -10.02 0.01 -10.36
C THR A 60 -9.63 0.20 -11.82
N CYS A 61 -9.26 -0.87 -12.51
CA CYS A 61 -9.00 -0.79 -13.96
C CYS A 61 -10.19 -0.27 -14.80
N GLN A 62 -11.42 -0.29 -14.26
CA GLN A 62 -12.63 0.17 -14.96
C GLN A 62 -12.79 1.69 -14.96
N ASN A 63 -12.23 2.37 -13.95
CA ASN A 63 -12.42 3.80 -13.72
C ASN A 63 -11.11 4.59 -13.53
N VAL A 64 -9.95 3.96 -13.53
CA VAL A 64 -8.64 4.66 -13.42
C VAL A 64 -8.38 5.69 -14.52
N ARG A 65 -9.02 5.55 -15.69
CA ARG A 65 -8.91 6.50 -16.82
C ARG A 65 -10.12 7.44 -16.95
N ARG A 66 -11.09 7.33 -16.03
CA ARG A 66 -12.29 8.15 -16.02
C ARG A 66 -12.04 9.42 -15.23
N ASN A 67 -12.33 10.57 -15.84
CA ASN A 67 -12.23 11.88 -15.18
C ASN A 67 -13.57 12.31 -14.57
N ASP A 68 -14.63 11.51 -14.75
CA ASP A 68 -15.99 11.74 -14.28
C ASP A 68 -16.30 11.07 -12.92
N VAL A 69 -15.32 10.43 -12.29
CA VAL A 69 -15.51 9.82 -10.97
C VAL A 69 -15.61 10.92 -9.91
N GLN A 70 -16.82 11.17 -9.44
CA GLN A 70 -17.11 12.12 -8.36
C GLN A 70 -17.33 11.34 -7.07
N CYS A 71 -16.41 11.48 -6.13
CA CYS A 71 -16.51 10.84 -4.81
C CYS A 71 -17.10 11.83 -3.80
N GLY A 72 -17.88 11.33 -2.85
CA GLY A 72 -18.45 12.14 -1.79
C GLY A 72 -17.36 12.81 -0.95
N ARG A 73 -17.69 13.94 -0.29
CA ARG A 73 -16.77 14.63 0.62
C ARG A 73 -16.52 13.88 1.93
N GLN A 74 -17.32 12.85 2.21
CA GLN A 74 -17.11 11.98 3.36
C GLN A 74 -15.99 11.00 3.00
N CYS A 75 -14.83 11.16 3.66
CA CYS A 75 -13.74 10.22 3.52
C CYS A 75 -14.06 8.90 4.23
N GLN A 76 -13.39 7.84 3.78
CA GLN A 76 -13.45 6.52 4.40
C GLN A 76 -12.08 6.23 5.03
N GLU A 77 -12.09 5.74 6.26
CA GLU A 77 -10.88 5.20 6.89
C GLU A 77 -10.59 3.79 6.36
N GLY A 78 -9.32 3.40 6.26
CA GLY A 78 -8.91 2.04 5.90
C GLY A 78 -7.63 1.96 5.07
N CYS A 79 -7.42 0.81 4.43
CA CYS A 79 -6.27 0.55 3.57
C CYS A 79 -6.55 0.90 2.12
N PHE A 80 -5.75 1.81 1.56
CA PHE A 80 -5.91 2.29 0.19
C PHE A 80 -4.67 1.97 -0.63
N CYS A 81 -4.87 1.66 -1.91
CA CYS A 81 -3.78 1.43 -2.85
C CYS A 81 -2.91 2.68 -2.97
N ASN A 82 -1.60 2.46 -2.92
CA ASN A 82 -0.60 3.50 -3.11
C ASN A 82 -0.77 4.17 -4.47
N ARG A 83 -0.29 5.41 -4.59
CA ARG A 83 -0.38 6.17 -5.84
C ARG A 83 0.23 5.38 -7.00
N GLY A 84 -0.49 5.36 -8.13
CA GLY A 84 -0.09 4.59 -9.32
C GLY A 84 -0.59 3.15 -9.32
N TYR A 85 -1.20 2.68 -8.23
CA TYR A 85 -1.84 1.37 -8.13
C TYR A 85 -3.38 1.50 -8.14
N VAL A 86 -4.04 0.41 -8.51
CA VAL A 86 -5.50 0.27 -8.51
C VAL A 86 -5.88 -1.07 -7.92
N ARG A 87 -7.05 -1.13 -7.30
CA ARG A 87 -7.55 -2.36 -6.68
C ARG A 87 -8.09 -3.31 -7.74
N SER A 88 -7.54 -4.52 -7.77
CA SER A 88 -8.00 -5.65 -8.58
C SER A 88 -9.30 -6.23 -8.01
N ARG A 89 -9.99 -7.08 -8.80
CA ARG A 89 -11.11 -7.90 -8.30
C ARG A 89 -10.69 -8.87 -7.19
N SER A 90 -9.41 -9.26 -7.14
CA SER A 90 -8.84 -10.08 -6.07
C SER A 90 -8.55 -9.28 -4.79
N GLY A 91 -8.71 -7.95 -4.81
CA GLY A 91 -8.39 -7.08 -3.68
C GLY A 91 -6.92 -6.67 -3.57
N SER A 92 -6.04 -7.13 -4.45
CA SER A 92 -4.63 -6.70 -4.51
C SER A 92 -4.48 -5.36 -5.22
N CYS A 93 -3.52 -4.55 -4.79
CA CYS A 93 -3.13 -3.32 -5.48
C CYS A 93 -2.15 -3.64 -6.60
N ILE A 94 -2.60 -3.46 -7.85
CA ILE A 94 -1.79 -3.71 -9.06
C ILE A 94 -1.44 -2.38 -9.74
N PRO A 95 -0.30 -2.28 -10.46
CA PRO A 95 0.05 -1.04 -11.12
C PRO A 95 -0.99 -0.65 -12.18
N SER A 96 -1.45 0.60 -12.17
CA SER A 96 -2.50 1.12 -13.07
C SER A 96 -2.18 0.98 -14.56
N TYR A 97 -0.91 0.90 -14.94
CA TYR A 97 -0.50 0.69 -16.33
C TYR A 97 -0.81 -0.74 -16.81
N THR A 98 -0.95 -1.73 -15.92
CA THR A 98 -1.30 -3.11 -16.29
C THR A 98 -2.78 -3.25 -16.69
N CYS A 99 -3.60 -2.21 -16.50
CA CYS A 99 -4.98 -2.17 -16.97
C CYS A 99 -5.13 -2.11 -18.51
N ALA A 100 -4.06 -2.35 -19.27
CA ALA A 100 -4.11 -2.51 -20.71
C ALA A 100 -5.06 -3.67 -21.08
N THR A 101 -6.06 -3.35 -21.92
CA THR A 101 -7.02 -4.24 -22.59
C THR A 101 -8.27 -4.73 -21.84
N PHE A 102 -8.90 -3.94 -20.95
CA PHE A 102 -10.31 -4.19 -20.55
C PHE A 102 -11.35 -3.49 -21.45
N GLY A 103 -10.97 -3.13 -22.68
CA GLY A 103 -11.84 -2.54 -23.68
C GLY A 103 -12.31 -3.54 -24.74
N ARG A 104 -12.84 -4.71 -24.34
CA ARG A 104 -13.77 -5.61 -25.10
C ARG A 104 -13.76 -7.01 -24.46
N HIS A 105 -14.69 -7.28 -23.56
CA HIS A 105 -15.17 -8.66 -23.40
C HIS A 105 -16.65 -8.67 -23.73
N ASN A 106 -16.90 -8.81 -25.03
CA ASN A 106 -18.21 -9.21 -25.53
C ASN A 106 -18.29 -10.72 -25.32
N SER A 107 -19.16 -11.13 -24.41
CA SER A 107 -19.47 -12.51 -24.07
C SER A 107 -20.42 -13.10 -25.12
N TYR A 108 -19.90 -13.87 -26.07
CA TYR A 108 -20.69 -14.83 -26.86
C TYR A 108 -19.82 -15.98 -27.40
N THR A 109 -20.09 -17.16 -26.84
CA THR A 109 -20.09 -18.49 -27.46
C THR A 109 -19.08 -18.80 -28.60
N MET A 110 -17.97 -19.45 -28.23
CA MET A 110 -17.28 -20.43 -29.09
C MET A 110 -17.06 -21.72 -28.28
N LYS A 111 -18.16 -22.36 -27.89
CA LYS A 111 -18.16 -23.71 -27.30
C LYS A 111 -18.09 -24.70 -28.47
N ILE A 112 -17.19 -25.68 -28.38
CA ILE A 112 -17.08 -26.95 -29.14
C ILE A 112 -15.84 -27.08 -30.07
N GLN A 113 -15.36 -26.04 -30.75
CA GLN A 113 -14.13 -26.17 -31.59
C GLN A 113 -12.82 -25.86 -30.82
N THR A 114 -12.92 -25.10 -29.72
CA THR A 114 -11.81 -24.74 -28.83
C THR A 114 -11.33 -25.89 -27.95
N SER A 115 -12.10 -26.96 -27.79
CA SER A 115 -11.75 -28.09 -26.91
C SER A 115 -10.58 -28.91 -27.44
N LEU A 116 -10.57 -29.23 -28.74
CA LEU A 116 -9.46 -29.99 -29.34
C LEU A 116 -8.17 -29.17 -29.44
N LEU A 117 -8.29 -27.87 -29.73
CA LEU A 117 -7.15 -26.95 -29.71
C LEU A 117 -6.64 -26.75 -28.27
N ALA A 118 -7.54 -26.62 -27.29
CA ALA A 118 -7.15 -26.52 -25.88
C ALA A 118 -6.51 -27.80 -25.35
N ILE A 119 -6.98 -28.98 -25.77
CA ILE A 119 -6.34 -30.27 -25.44
C ILE A 119 -4.97 -30.36 -26.08
N PHE A 120 -4.82 -29.99 -27.35
CA PHE A 120 -3.52 -29.98 -28.03
C PHE A 120 -2.54 -28.99 -27.38
N LEU A 121 -3.02 -27.79 -27.05
CA LEU A 121 -2.22 -26.78 -26.32
C LEU A 121 -1.90 -27.22 -24.90
N ALA A 122 -2.81 -27.91 -24.21
CA ALA A 122 -2.57 -28.44 -22.87
C ALA A 122 -1.55 -29.59 -22.89
N VAL A 123 -1.63 -30.49 -23.88
CA VAL A 123 -0.66 -31.57 -24.06
C VAL A 123 0.70 -31.01 -24.48
N ALA A 124 0.75 -30.03 -25.39
CA ALA A 124 1.98 -29.34 -25.76
C ALA A 124 2.59 -28.59 -24.57
N PHE A 125 1.78 -27.92 -23.75
CA PHE A 125 2.21 -27.24 -22.53
C PHE A 125 2.71 -28.22 -21.46
N LEU A 126 2.02 -29.36 -21.29
CA LEU A 126 2.50 -30.43 -20.41
C LEU A 126 3.84 -30.99 -20.91
N LEU A 127 3.99 -31.16 -22.23
CA LEU A 127 5.22 -31.65 -22.85
C LEU A 127 6.36 -30.64 -22.70
N THR A 128 6.09 -29.33 -22.83
CA THR A 128 7.10 -28.29 -22.57
C THR A 128 7.49 -28.24 -21.11
N VAL A 129 6.54 -28.36 -20.17
CA VAL A 129 6.82 -28.38 -18.72
C VAL A 129 7.63 -29.63 -18.32
N LEU A 130 7.40 -30.77 -18.98
CA LEU A 130 8.18 -32.00 -18.76
C LEU A 130 9.60 -31.92 -19.35
N LEU A 131 9.82 -31.08 -20.36
CA LEU A 131 11.16 -30.84 -20.95
C LEU A 131 11.94 -29.72 -20.26
N ASP A 132 11.32 -28.92 -19.38
CA ASP A 132 11.90 -27.69 -18.83
C ASP A 132 12.30 -27.77 -17.34
N GLN A 133 12.52 -28.98 -16.81
CA GLN A 133 13.09 -29.13 -15.44
C GLN A 133 14.60 -28.81 -15.37
N THR A 134 15.14 -28.07 -16.32
CA THR A 134 16.48 -27.48 -16.22
C THR A 134 16.44 -25.98 -16.51
N SER A 135 15.49 -25.24 -15.95
CA SER A 135 15.68 -23.81 -15.74
C SER A 135 16.01 -23.58 -14.27
N ALA A 136 17.30 -23.31 -14.03
CA ALA A 136 17.76 -22.74 -12.78
C ALA A 136 16.94 -21.46 -12.53
N GLN A 137 16.30 -21.41 -11.37
CA GLN A 137 15.57 -20.26 -10.88
C GLN A 137 16.58 -19.11 -10.69
N GLU A 138 16.57 -18.13 -11.59
CA GLU A 138 17.25 -16.86 -11.37
C GLU A 138 16.48 -16.11 -10.28
N ASP A 139 17.14 -15.86 -9.15
CA ASP A 139 16.62 -15.00 -8.08
C ASP A 139 16.28 -13.61 -8.65
N PRO A 140 15.20 -12.96 -8.21
CA PRO A 140 14.88 -11.59 -8.62
C PRO A 140 16.02 -10.65 -8.20
N GLU A 141 16.75 -10.12 -9.19
CA GLU A 141 17.81 -9.15 -8.96
C GLU A 141 17.20 -7.88 -8.32
N GLU A 142 17.58 -7.62 -7.07
CA GLU A 142 17.14 -6.43 -6.33
C GLU A 142 17.67 -5.17 -7.06
N PRO A 143 16.81 -4.18 -7.34
CA PRO A 143 17.25 -3.00 -8.09
C PRO A 143 18.32 -2.23 -7.32
N GLU A 144 19.43 -1.93 -8.00
CA GLU A 144 20.54 -1.17 -7.40
C GLU A 144 20.06 0.17 -6.80
N PRO A 145 20.62 0.58 -5.64
CA PRO A 145 20.24 1.82 -5.00
C PRO A 145 20.59 3.03 -5.88
N ILE A 146 19.64 3.96 -6.03
CA ILE A 146 19.83 5.17 -6.83
C ILE A 146 20.75 6.14 -6.07
N VAL A 147 21.98 6.33 -6.57
CA VAL A 147 22.96 7.26 -6.01
C VAL A 147 23.15 8.46 -6.95
N CYS A 148 22.98 9.67 -6.41
CA CYS A 148 23.21 10.90 -7.17
C CYS A 148 24.71 11.20 -7.27
N THR A 149 25.21 11.31 -8.50
CA THR A 149 26.64 11.51 -8.78
C THR A 149 27.03 12.98 -8.92
N ASP A 150 26.06 13.86 -9.18
CA ASP A 150 26.28 15.31 -9.18
C ASP A 150 26.17 15.84 -7.73
N PRO A 151 27.17 16.58 -7.22
CA PRO A 151 27.14 17.11 -5.84
C PRO A 151 26.01 18.12 -5.60
N ASN A 152 25.42 18.67 -6.66
CA ASN A 152 24.29 19.59 -6.60
C ASN A 152 22.95 18.92 -6.92
N GLU A 153 22.92 17.59 -6.99
CA GLU A 153 21.71 16.80 -6.98
C GLU A 153 21.36 16.32 -5.56
N VAL A 154 20.08 16.05 -5.34
CA VAL A 154 19.53 15.38 -4.17
C VAL A 154 18.59 14.29 -4.65
N TYR A 155 18.63 13.14 -3.99
CA TYR A 155 17.64 12.10 -4.24
C TYR A 155 16.29 12.57 -3.67
N ASP A 156 15.27 12.48 -4.49
CA ASP A 156 13.89 12.77 -4.13
C ASP A 156 13.02 11.60 -4.62
N ASP A 157 12.22 11.03 -3.73
CA ASP A 157 11.24 9.99 -4.06
C ASP A 157 9.98 10.58 -4.71
N CYS A 158 9.77 11.90 -4.60
CA CYS A 158 8.70 12.64 -5.25
C CYS A 158 9.16 13.99 -5.84
N GLY A 159 10.15 13.93 -6.74
CA GLY A 159 10.53 15.08 -7.55
C GLY A 159 9.52 15.44 -8.64
N PRO A 160 9.69 16.61 -9.28
CA PRO A 160 8.81 17.08 -10.34
C PRO A 160 8.86 16.18 -11.59
N ILE A 161 7.72 15.74 -12.10
CA ILE A 161 7.63 14.89 -13.32
C ILE A 161 8.16 15.55 -14.60
N CYS A 162 8.18 16.88 -14.63
CA CYS A 162 8.76 17.66 -15.71
C CYS A 162 10.30 17.76 -15.60
N GLY A 163 10.90 17.17 -14.57
CA GLY A 163 12.30 17.26 -14.24
C GLY A 163 12.69 18.63 -13.68
N ASP A 164 14.00 18.82 -13.52
CA ASP A 164 14.57 20.09 -13.08
C ASP A 164 14.29 21.22 -14.07
N ARG A 165 14.18 22.44 -13.55
CA ARG A 165 14.30 23.65 -14.37
C ARG A 165 15.67 23.63 -15.05
N THR A 166 15.69 24.11 -16.28
CA THR A 166 16.90 24.27 -17.07
C THR A 166 17.20 25.75 -17.24
N CYS A 167 18.42 26.07 -17.66
CA CYS A 167 18.77 27.44 -18.04
C CYS A 167 17.84 28.03 -19.11
N ALA A 168 17.25 27.19 -19.97
CA ALA A 168 16.33 27.63 -21.03
C ALA A 168 14.91 27.98 -20.53
N ASN A 169 14.47 27.43 -19.39
CA ASN A 169 13.09 27.58 -18.91
C ASN A 169 12.95 28.09 -17.47
N GLN A 170 14.05 28.39 -16.77
CA GLN A 170 14.00 28.83 -15.37
C GLN A 170 13.21 30.14 -15.14
N ARG A 171 13.08 30.99 -16.17
CA ARG A 171 12.32 32.25 -16.11
C ARG A 171 10.89 32.16 -16.65
N ARG A 172 10.46 30.97 -17.08
CA ARG A 172 9.16 30.74 -17.72
C ARG A 172 8.11 30.36 -16.69
N ASN A 173 7.09 31.20 -16.52
CA ASN A 173 5.97 30.95 -15.61
C ASN A 173 4.76 30.28 -16.30
N ASP A 174 4.77 30.18 -17.63
CA ASP A 174 3.80 29.47 -18.46
C ASP A 174 3.99 27.95 -18.45
N PHE A 175 5.07 27.47 -17.83
CA PHE A 175 5.38 26.06 -17.75
C PHE A 175 4.66 25.39 -16.58
N ILE A 176 3.57 24.69 -16.89
CA ILE A 176 2.74 23.96 -15.93
C ILE A 176 3.27 22.52 -15.80
N CYS A 177 3.81 22.20 -14.62
CA CYS A 177 4.16 20.83 -14.28
C CYS A 177 2.92 20.13 -13.67
N ARG A 178 2.59 18.93 -14.14
CA ARG A 178 1.52 18.13 -13.52
C ARG A 178 1.95 17.70 -12.11
N ARG A 179 1.00 17.67 -11.17
CA ARG A 179 1.20 17.10 -9.84
C ARG A 179 1.33 15.58 -9.93
N ALA A 180 2.55 15.12 -10.16
CA ALA A 180 2.94 13.71 -10.16
C ALA A 180 4.39 13.60 -9.69
N CYS A 181 4.70 12.50 -9.01
CA CYS A 181 6.02 12.20 -8.46
C CYS A 181 6.87 11.48 -9.50
N LEU A 182 8.09 11.96 -9.72
CA LEU A 182 9.15 11.20 -10.38
C LEU A 182 10.25 10.95 -9.34
N TYR A 183 10.59 9.70 -9.09
CA TYR A 183 11.70 9.36 -8.19
C TYR A 183 13.03 9.47 -8.93
N GLY A 184 14.07 9.94 -8.25
CA GLY A 184 15.40 10.07 -8.84
C GLY A 184 16.21 11.25 -8.28
N CYS A 185 17.21 11.68 -9.04
CA CYS A 185 18.12 12.75 -8.66
C CYS A 185 17.72 14.09 -9.29
N PHE A 186 17.48 15.09 -8.45
CA PHE A 186 17.02 16.42 -8.85
C PHE A 186 17.96 17.50 -8.35
N CYS A 187 18.05 18.61 -9.07
CA CYS A 187 18.86 19.74 -8.65
C CYS A 187 18.36 20.30 -7.31
N LYS A 188 19.29 20.60 -6.41
CA LYS A 188 19.00 21.31 -5.15
C LYS A 188 18.30 22.65 -5.42
N GLY A 189 17.53 23.13 -4.44
CA GLY A 189 16.88 24.45 -4.54
C GLY A 189 17.88 25.55 -4.92
N GLY A 190 17.54 26.34 -5.96
CA GLY A 190 18.41 27.39 -6.51
C GLY A 190 19.35 26.94 -7.64
N TYR A 191 19.43 25.63 -7.93
CA TYR A 191 20.17 25.05 -9.05
C TYR A 191 19.25 24.69 -10.21
N VAL A 192 19.81 24.69 -11.42
CA VAL A 192 19.13 24.34 -12.67
C VAL A 192 20.07 23.53 -13.55
N ARG A 193 19.52 22.69 -14.43
CA ARG A 193 20.33 21.92 -15.39
C ARG A 193 20.77 22.79 -16.56
N ASN A 194 22.06 22.70 -16.89
CA ASN A 194 22.59 23.25 -18.14
C ASN A 194 22.49 22.25 -19.30
N LYS A 195 22.97 22.64 -20.50
CA LYS A 195 23.05 21.77 -21.69
C LYS A 195 23.87 20.48 -21.46
N SER A 196 24.86 20.52 -20.59
CA SER A 196 25.67 19.36 -20.19
C SER A 196 25.01 18.50 -19.10
N ARG A 197 23.73 18.77 -18.77
CA ARG A 197 22.93 18.04 -17.77
C ARG A 197 23.43 18.17 -16.32
N LYS A 198 24.38 19.07 -16.04
CA LYS A 198 24.90 19.33 -14.69
C LYS A 198 24.04 20.36 -13.96
N CYS A 199 23.86 20.16 -12.65
CA CYS A 199 23.17 21.12 -11.80
C CYS A 199 24.13 22.26 -11.46
N ILE A 200 23.86 23.43 -12.03
CA ILE A 200 24.62 24.67 -11.79
C ILE A 200 23.73 25.70 -11.08
N PRO A 201 24.29 26.67 -10.35
CA PRO A 201 23.49 27.74 -9.78
C PRO A 201 22.74 28.50 -10.88
N SER A 202 21.46 28.80 -10.65
CA SER A 202 20.57 29.47 -11.62
C SER A 202 21.12 30.79 -12.20
N TYR A 203 21.93 31.51 -11.43
CA TYR A 203 22.57 32.76 -11.85
C TYR A 203 23.75 32.54 -12.82
N MET A 204 24.30 31.33 -12.92
CA MET A 204 25.43 31.01 -13.81
C MET A 204 25.00 30.59 -15.22
N CYS A 205 23.70 30.60 -15.54
CA CYS A 205 23.20 30.23 -16.87
C CYS A 205 23.77 31.09 -18.02
N SER A 206 24.20 32.32 -17.75
CA SER A 206 24.83 33.18 -18.76
C SER A 206 26.22 32.69 -19.19
N SER A 207 26.90 31.92 -18.34
CA SER A 207 28.29 31.46 -18.56
C SER A 207 28.38 29.96 -18.79
N LEU A 208 27.46 29.19 -18.21
CA LEU A 208 27.50 27.72 -18.15
C LEU A 208 26.22 27.05 -18.68
N GLY A 209 25.32 27.81 -19.33
CA GLY A 209 23.97 27.39 -19.73
C GLY A 209 23.85 26.50 -20.96
#